data_AF-A0A9P6NNT5-F1
#
_entry.id   AF-A0A9P6NNT5-F1
#
_cell.length_a   1.000
_cell.length_b   1.000
_cell.length_c   1.000
_cell.angle_alpha   90.00
_cell.angle_beta   90.00
_cell.angle_gamma   90.00
#
_symmetry.space_group_name_H-M   'P 1'
#
loop_
_entity.id
_entity.type
_entity.pdbx_description
1 polymer ?
#
loop_
_entity_poly.entity_id
_entity_poly.type
_entity_poly.pdbx_seq_one_letter_code
_entity_poly.pdbx_strand_id
1 'polypeptide(L)'
;RWLDVHNIERERYGSQKLTWNPELVMVAQKRAATCVFEHVPGHEYGENIAAGQDTILEVGVHWIDGPDEKAIYDPKSDTGVLTHWTQVVWNASNELGCYQQTCNPLAGISLGSGSSKFWVCQYKPSVYFISHFTNYKISNIYIYTLSHLPP
;
A
#
# COMPACT_ATOMS: atom_id res chain seq x y z
N ARG A 1 -9.85 8.96 6.80
CA ARG A 1 -8.72 8.27 7.50
C ARG A 1 -7.78 7.60 6.51
N TRP A 2 -8.17 6.55 5.79
CA TRP A 2 -7.29 5.91 4.78
C TRP A 2 -6.83 6.89 3.70
N LEU A 3 -7.77 7.65 3.12
CA LEU A 3 -7.42 8.70 2.16
C LEU A 3 -6.47 9.75 2.74
N ASP A 4 -6.61 10.13 4.02
CA ASP A 4 -5.74 11.14 4.62
C ASP A 4 -4.31 10.63 4.77
N VAL A 5 -4.15 9.41 5.30
CA VAL A 5 -2.85 8.72 5.43
C VAL A 5 -2.14 8.64 4.07
N HIS A 6 -2.88 8.29 3.02
CA HIS A 6 -2.31 8.18 1.68
C HIS A 6 -2.03 9.55 1.06
N ASN A 7 -2.99 10.46 1.10
CA ASN A 7 -2.93 11.71 0.33
C ASN A 7 -1.93 12.70 0.93
N ILE A 8 -1.67 12.65 2.24
CA ILE A 8 -0.57 13.41 2.86
C ILE A 8 0.78 12.95 2.30
N GLU A 9 1.00 11.63 2.21
CA GLU A 9 2.26 11.10 1.69
C GLU A 9 2.37 11.34 0.18
N ARG A 10 1.29 11.12 -0.58
CA ARG A 10 1.26 11.36 -2.03
C ARG A 10 1.55 12.80 -2.39
N GLU A 11 1.03 13.76 -1.62
CA GLU A 11 1.29 15.19 -1.80
C GLU A 11 2.78 15.53 -1.65
N ARG A 12 3.48 14.92 -0.67
CA ARG A 12 4.94 15.11 -0.48
C ARG A 12 5.77 14.68 -1.68
N TYR A 13 5.29 13.67 -2.43
CA TYR A 13 5.97 13.10 -3.59
C TYR A 13 5.32 13.47 -4.93
N GLY A 14 4.43 14.48 -4.94
CA GLY A 14 3.82 15.00 -6.17
C GLY A 14 2.86 14.04 -6.87
N SER A 15 2.40 12.99 -6.19
CA SER A 15 1.42 12.03 -6.72
C SER A 15 0.00 12.57 -6.59
N GLN A 16 -0.87 12.26 -7.56
CA GLN A 16 -2.27 12.72 -7.54
C GLN A 16 -3.03 12.15 -6.32
N LYS A 17 -3.97 12.90 -5.73
CA LYS A 17 -4.76 12.40 -4.59
C LYS A 17 -5.63 11.21 -5.00
N LEU A 18 -5.69 10.19 -4.16
CA LEU A 18 -6.63 9.08 -4.28
C LEU A 18 -8.04 9.54 -3.92
N THR A 19 -9.03 8.94 -4.56
CA THR A 19 -10.44 9.00 -4.19
C THR A 19 -10.90 7.67 -3.62
N TRP A 20 -11.96 7.69 -2.82
CA TRP A 20 -12.52 6.47 -2.23
C TRP A 20 -13.45 5.77 -3.22
N ASN A 21 -13.25 4.48 -3.45
CA ASN A 21 -14.09 3.68 -4.33
C ASN A 21 -14.78 2.55 -3.52
N PRO A 22 -16.12 2.58 -3.38
CA PRO A 22 -16.88 1.54 -2.69
C PRO A 22 -16.78 0.13 -3.29
N GLU A 23 -16.57 0.00 -4.60
CA GLU A 23 -16.37 -1.30 -5.24
C GLU A 23 -15.07 -1.95 -4.77
N LEU A 24 -13.99 -1.17 -4.65
CA LEU A 24 -12.72 -1.64 -4.10
C LEU A 24 -12.84 -2.05 -2.62
N VAL A 25 -13.76 -1.45 -1.86
CA VAL A 25 -14.06 -1.90 -0.49
C VAL A 25 -14.64 -3.30 -0.49
N MET A 26 -15.53 -3.62 -1.43
CA MET A 26 -16.09 -4.99 -1.53
C MET A 26 -15.02 -6.01 -1.91
N VAL A 27 -14.08 -5.63 -2.78
CA VAL A 27 -12.92 -6.46 -3.12
C VAL A 27 -12.04 -6.68 -1.89
N ALA A 28 -11.69 -5.61 -1.18
CA ALA A 28 -10.90 -5.67 0.05
C ALA A 28 -11.59 -6.52 1.14
N GLN A 29 -12.91 -6.40 1.28
CA GLN A 29 -13.72 -7.17 2.22
C GLN A 29 -13.68 -8.66 1.90
N LYS A 30 -13.94 -9.03 0.63
CA LYS A 30 -13.89 -10.43 0.20
C LYS A 30 -12.52 -11.02 0.46
N ARG A 31 -11.45 -10.24 0.26
CA ARG A 31 -10.09 -10.68 0.56
C ARG A 31 -9.85 -10.82 2.07
N ALA A 32 -10.20 -9.82 2.86
CA ALA A 32 -9.99 -9.84 4.30
C ALA A 32 -10.75 -10.99 4.99
N ALA A 33 -11.93 -11.35 4.47
CA ALA A 33 -12.76 -12.44 4.98
C ALA A 33 -12.10 -13.83 4.88
N THR A 34 -11.04 -14.02 4.08
CA THR A 34 -10.34 -15.30 4.01
C THR A 34 -9.56 -15.59 5.28
N CYS A 35 -9.19 -14.56 6.05
CA CYS A 35 -8.31 -14.69 7.21
C CYS A 35 -7.02 -15.47 6.91
N VAL A 36 -6.45 -15.24 5.73
CA VAL A 36 -5.12 -15.72 5.34
C VAL A 36 -4.26 -14.51 5.00
N PHE A 37 -3.10 -14.35 5.63
CA PHE A 37 -2.15 -13.29 5.36
C PHE A 37 -1.30 -13.66 4.13
N GLU A 38 -1.85 -13.39 2.95
CA GLU A 38 -1.18 -13.59 1.66
C GLU A 38 -1.71 -12.57 0.64
N HIS A 39 -0.97 -12.32 -0.42
CA HIS A 39 -1.45 -11.51 -1.54
C HIS A 39 -2.30 -12.33 -2.51
N VAL A 40 -3.21 -11.69 -3.24
CA VAL A 40 -3.94 -12.35 -4.34
C VAL A 40 -3.08 -12.39 -5.60
N PRO A 41 -2.65 -13.57 -6.09
CA PRO A 41 -1.85 -13.64 -7.30
C PRO A 41 -2.67 -13.22 -8.54
N GLY A 42 -2.10 -12.35 -9.37
CA GLY A 42 -2.63 -12.05 -10.71
C GLY A 42 -3.96 -11.31 -10.77
N HIS A 43 -4.43 -10.70 -9.67
CA HIS A 43 -5.61 -9.85 -9.73
C HIS A 43 -5.31 -8.47 -10.35
N GLU A 44 -6.35 -7.79 -10.84
CA GLU A 44 -6.23 -6.53 -11.59
C GLU A 44 -5.99 -5.29 -10.71
N TYR A 45 -5.99 -5.44 -9.39
CA TYR A 45 -5.86 -4.35 -8.42
C TYR A 45 -4.44 -4.30 -7.85
N GLY A 46 -4.04 -3.14 -7.34
CA GLY A 46 -2.91 -3.06 -6.43
C GLY A 46 -3.35 -3.47 -5.04
N GLU A 47 -2.47 -4.03 -4.21
CA GLU A 47 -2.86 -4.55 -2.89
C GLU A 47 -1.79 -4.27 -1.84
N ASN A 48 -2.22 -3.65 -0.74
CA ASN A 48 -1.45 -3.61 0.50
C ASN A 48 -2.22 -4.35 1.59
N ILE A 49 -1.52 -5.18 2.36
CA ILE A 49 -2.08 -5.90 3.50
C ILE A 49 -1.27 -5.63 4.77
N ALA A 50 -1.94 -5.66 5.92
CA ALA A 50 -1.29 -5.54 7.23
C ALA A 50 -2.03 -6.37 8.28
N ALA A 51 -1.33 -6.76 9.33
CA ALA A 51 -1.91 -7.56 10.39
C ALA A 51 -1.32 -7.24 11.77
N GLY A 52 -2.19 -7.25 12.78
CA GLY A 52 -1.83 -7.05 14.18
C GLY A 52 -1.86 -5.60 14.65
N GLN A 53 -1.80 -4.62 13.76
CA GLN A 53 -1.95 -3.20 14.14
C GLN A 53 -3.39 -2.90 14.55
N ASP A 54 -3.54 -2.03 15.54
CA ASP A 54 -4.83 -1.69 16.13
C ASP A 54 -5.58 -0.61 15.38
N THR A 55 -4.84 0.29 14.73
CA THR A 55 -5.38 1.48 14.09
C THR A 55 -4.90 1.66 12.65
N ILE A 56 -5.70 2.38 11.85
CA ILE A 56 -5.33 2.79 10.49
C ILE A 56 -4.02 3.61 10.49
N LEU A 57 -3.77 4.40 11.53
CA LEU A 57 -2.56 5.22 11.63
C LEU A 57 -1.32 4.35 11.83
N GLU A 58 -1.36 3.33 12.69
CA GLU A 58 -0.27 2.38 12.86
C GLU A 58 0.04 1.63 11.57
N VAL A 59 -1.00 1.16 10.86
CA VAL A 59 -0.82 0.51 9.55
C VAL A 59 -0.19 1.48 8.56
N GLY A 60 -0.70 2.71 8.50
CA GLY A 60 -0.17 3.77 7.65
C GLY A 60 1.30 4.06 7.90
N VAL A 61 1.68 4.23 9.17
CA VAL A 61 3.09 4.44 9.57
C VAL A 61 3.94 3.25 9.17
N HIS A 62 3.47 2.01 9.36
CA HIS A 62 4.22 0.83 8.93
C HIS A 62 4.39 0.74 7.41
N TRP A 63 3.35 1.05 6.63
CA TRP A 63 3.44 1.04 5.17
C TRP A 63 4.26 2.19 4.60
N ILE A 64 4.43 3.30 5.34
CA ILE A 64 5.10 4.51 4.83
C ILE A 64 6.52 4.64 5.37
N ASP A 65 6.70 4.45 6.68
CA ASP A 65 7.94 4.67 7.42
C ASP A 65 8.48 3.37 8.03
N GLY A 66 7.94 2.22 7.62
CA GLY A 66 8.47 0.92 7.98
C GLY A 66 9.92 0.74 7.54
N PRO A 67 10.66 -0.18 8.18
CA PRO A 67 12.01 -0.52 7.75
C PRO A 67 12.02 -0.86 6.26
N ASP A 68 12.99 -0.32 5.54
CA ASP A 68 13.24 -0.57 4.13
C ASP A 68 12.17 -0.09 3.13
N GLU A 69 10.94 0.24 3.55
CA GLU A 69 9.81 0.66 2.69
C GLU A 69 10.20 1.70 1.64
N LYS A 70 10.90 2.76 2.08
CA LYS A 70 11.42 3.84 1.23
C LYS A 70 12.86 3.60 0.79
N ALA A 71 13.66 2.92 1.61
CA ALA A 71 15.11 2.84 1.44
C ALA A 71 15.54 1.93 0.28
N ILE A 72 14.73 0.90 -0.03
CA ILE A 72 15.03 -0.06 -1.10
C ILE A 72 14.41 0.33 -2.45
N TYR A 73 13.65 1.43 -2.49
CA TYR A 73 13.13 1.95 -3.73
C TYR A 73 14.24 2.64 -4.53
N ASP A 74 14.53 2.10 -5.71
CA ASP A 74 15.42 2.73 -6.68
C ASP A 74 14.64 3.21 -7.92
N PRO A 75 14.47 4.53 -8.12
CA PRO A 75 13.77 5.08 -9.29
C PRO A 75 14.52 4.85 -10.62
N LYS A 76 15.77 4.39 -10.57
CA LYS A 76 16.60 4.07 -11.75
C LYS A 76 16.62 2.59 -12.07
N SER A 77 16.09 1.74 -11.18
CA SER A 77 16.01 0.31 -11.42
C SER A 77 14.81 -0.02 -12.30
N ASP A 78 15.04 -0.71 -13.41
CA ASP A 78 13.97 -1.26 -14.27
C ASP A 78 13.25 -2.45 -13.60
N THR A 79 13.78 -2.97 -12.49
CA THR A 79 13.22 -4.08 -11.70
C THR A 79 12.79 -3.65 -10.30
N GLY A 80 12.57 -2.34 -10.09
CA GLY A 80 12.33 -1.71 -8.78
C GLY A 80 11.51 -2.57 -7.82
N VAL A 81 12.00 -2.69 -6.58
CA VAL A 81 11.33 -3.48 -5.55
C VAL A 81 10.01 -2.82 -5.18
N LEU A 82 8.92 -3.57 -5.28
CA LEU A 82 7.60 -3.14 -4.86
C LEU A 82 7.47 -3.34 -3.34
N THR A 83 7.25 -2.23 -2.64
CA THR A 83 6.97 -2.16 -1.21
C THR A 83 5.57 -1.61 -0.98
N HIS A 84 5.09 -1.61 0.27
CA HIS A 84 3.81 -0.98 0.59
C HIS A 84 3.84 0.52 0.28
N TRP A 85 4.95 1.18 0.58
CA TRP A 85 5.13 2.59 0.28
C TRP A 85 5.04 2.87 -1.21
N THR A 86 5.70 2.08 -2.06
CA THR A 86 5.63 2.28 -3.52
C THR A 86 4.20 2.23 -4.04
N GLN A 87 3.35 1.37 -3.47
CA GLN A 87 1.93 1.31 -3.80
C GLN A 87 1.16 2.52 -3.27
N VAL A 88 1.45 2.99 -2.04
CA VAL A 88 0.86 4.21 -1.46
C VAL A 88 1.11 5.42 -2.37
N VAL A 89 2.34 5.59 -2.86
CA VAL A 89 2.74 6.70 -3.74
C VAL A 89 2.68 6.37 -5.23
N TRP A 90 2.03 5.27 -5.63
CA TRP A 90 1.96 4.93 -7.03
C TRP A 90 1.11 5.95 -7.79
N ASN A 91 1.75 6.77 -8.63
CA ASN A 91 1.09 7.93 -9.24
C ASN A 91 -0.09 7.53 -10.15
N ALA A 92 -0.01 6.37 -10.80
CA ALA A 92 -1.08 5.94 -11.68
C ALA A 92 -2.32 5.44 -10.93
N SER A 93 -2.18 4.94 -9.70
CA SER A 93 -3.33 4.60 -8.85
C SER A 93 -4.05 5.89 -8.49
N ASN A 94 -5.37 5.95 -8.69
CA ASN A 94 -6.20 7.12 -8.38
C ASN A 94 -7.41 6.77 -7.51
N GLU A 95 -7.72 5.49 -7.32
CA GLU A 95 -8.81 5.01 -6.48
C GLU A 95 -8.30 4.07 -5.38
N LEU A 96 -8.93 4.12 -4.21
CA LEU A 96 -8.62 3.33 -3.03
C LEU A 96 -9.89 2.78 -2.39
N GLY A 97 -9.87 1.51 -1.98
CA GLY A 97 -10.86 0.94 -1.07
C GLY A 97 -10.21 -0.01 -0.08
N CYS A 98 -10.57 0.09 1.20
CA CYS A 98 -9.95 -0.69 2.27
C CYS A 98 -10.99 -1.31 3.20
N TYR A 99 -10.64 -2.45 3.79
CA TYR A 99 -11.45 -3.16 4.76
C TYR A 99 -10.61 -3.74 5.90
N GLN A 100 -11.23 -3.92 7.06
CA GLN A 100 -10.63 -4.58 8.22
C GLN A 100 -11.49 -5.75 8.66
N GLN A 101 -10.89 -6.93 8.72
CA GLN A 101 -11.50 -8.13 9.29
C GLN A 101 -10.81 -8.49 10.60
N THR A 102 -11.58 -8.91 11.61
CA THR A 102 -11.01 -9.52 12.81
C THR A 102 -11.00 -11.04 12.60
N CYS A 103 -9.82 -11.64 12.66
CA CYS A 103 -9.57 -13.05 12.34
C CYS A 103 -9.12 -13.82 13.58
N ASN A 104 -9.61 -15.03 13.79
CA ASN A 104 -9.27 -15.85 14.96
C ASN A 104 -9.19 -17.34 14.57
N PRO A 105 -8.01 -17.87 14.22
CA PRO A 105 -6.74 -17.17 14.00
C PRO A 105 -6.63 -16.52 12.62
N LEU A 106 -5.58 -15.71 12.41
CA LEU A 106 -5.12 -15.29 11.08
C LEU A 106 -4.04 -16.28 10.60
N ALA A 107 -4.25 -16.95 9.48
CA ALA A 107 -3.27 -17.86 8.90
C ALA A 107 -2.18 -17.10 8.10
N GLY A 108 -1.07 -17.75 7.74
CA GLY A 108 -0.04 -17.19 6.85
C GLY A 108 0.97 -16.24 7.52
N ILE A 109 0.77 -15.90 8.80
CA ILE A 109 1.71 -15.09 9.60
C ILE A 109 1.72 -15.59 11.05
N SER A 110 2.87 -15.47 11.73
CA SER A 110 3.00 -15.87 13.14
C SER A 110 2.64 -14.72 14.09
N LEU A 111 1.35 -14.52 14.34
CA LEU A 111 0.83 -13.56 15.33
C LEU A 111 0.26 -14.24 16.60
N GLY A 112 0.52 -15.53 16.76
CA GLY A 112 -0.10 -16.36 17.79
C GLY A 112 -1.48 -16.88 17.39
N SER A 113 -2.10 -17.68 18.27
CA SER A 113 -3.40 -18.33 18.00
C SER A 113 -4.61 -17.47 18.37
N GLY A 114 -4.40 -16.21 18.73
CA GLY A 114 -5.45 -15.29 19.17
C GLY A 114 -6.09 -14.51 18.03
N SER A 115 -7.06 -13.67 18.41
CA SER A 115 -7.70 -12.73 17.50
C SER A 115 -6.71 -11.68 17.01
N SER A 116 -6.64 -11.47 15.68
CA SER A 116 -5.81 -10.46 15.03
C SER A 116 -6.64 -9.64 14.04
N LYS A 117 -6.36 -8.34 13.95
CA LYS A 117 -6.93 -7.50 12.88
C LYS A 117 -6.15 -7.72 11.60
N PHE A 118 -6.87 -7.97 10.51
CA PHE A 118 -6.35 -8.08 9.16
C PHE A 118 -6.88 -6.92 8.32
N TRP A 119 -5.96 -6.11 7.79
CA TRP A 119 -6.24 -4.92 7.01
C TRP A 119 -5.88 -5.19 5.56
N VAL A 120 -6.79 -4.85 4.64
CA VAL A 120 -6.58 -4.98 3.21
C VAL A 120 -6.99 -3.68 2.54
N CYS A 121 -6.11 -3.12 1.71
CA CYS A 121 -6.39 -2.00 0.83
C CYS A 121 -6.17 -2.41 -0.63
N GLN A 122 -7.12 -2.05 -1.49
CA GLN A 122 -7.11 -2.28 -2.92
C GLN A 122 -7.00 -0.95 -3.66
N TYR A 123 -6.17 -0.93 -4.69
CA TYR A 123 -5.85 0.26 -5.49
C TYR A 123 -6.23 0.01 -6.95
N LYS A 124 -6.72 1.06 -7.62
CA LYS A 124 -6.99 1.01 -9.05
C LYS A 124 -6.48 2.27 -9.73
N PRO A 125 -5.89 2.15 -10.93
CA PRO A 125 -5.37 0.93 -11.57
C PRO A 125 -4.17 0.31 -10.80
N SER A 126 -3.92 -1.00 -10.96
CA SER A 126 -2.81 -1.70 -10.32
C SER A 126 -1.43 -1.31 -10.87
N VAL A 127 -0.41 -1.40 -10.00
CA VAL A 127 1.01 -1.34 -10.37
C VAL A 127 1.35 -2.39 -11.44
N TYR A 128 0.84 -3.61 -11.30
CA TYR A 128 1.10 -4.74 -12.22
C TYR A 128 0.40 -4.61 -13.57
N PHE A 129 -0.80 -4.02 -13.59
CA PHE A 129 -1.57 -3.82 -14.82
C PHE A 129 -0.92 -2.76 -15.72
N ILE A 130 -0.01 -1.94 -15.20
CA ILE A 130 0.63 -0.85 -15.93
C ILE A 130 2.05 -1.21 -16.38
N SER A 131 2.80 -1.99 -15.61
CA SER A 131 4.17 -2.41 -15.95
C SER A 131 4.25 -3.25 -17.24
N HIS A 132 3.16 -3.94 -17.60
CA HIS A 132 3.09 -4.73 -18.84
C HIS A 132 2.74 -3.92 -20.10
N PHE A 133 2.31 -2.66 -19.95
CA PHE A 133 1.88 -1.84 -21.10
C PHE A 133 2.75 -0.60 -21.32
N THR A 134 3.53 -0.14 -20.33
CA THR A 134 4.24 1.14 -20.41
C THR A 134 5.27 1.29 -19.29
N ASN A 135 6.43 1.90 -19.59
CA ASN A 135 7.46 2.30 -18.61
C ASN A 135 6.96 3.45 -17.71
N TYR A 136 6.06 3.18 -16.76
CA TYR A 136 5.69 4.17 -15.75
C TYR A 136 6.71 4.16 -14.61
N LYS A 137 7.61 5.13 -14.65
CA LYS A 137 8.34 5.58 -13.47
C LYS A 137 7.35 6.30 -12.55
N ILE A 138 7.58 6.29 -11.25
CA ILE A 138 6.94 7.26 -10.35
C ILE A 138 7.47 8.64 -10.77
N SER A 139 6.76 9.28 -11.69
CA SER A 139 7.17 10.53 -12.30
C SER A 139 7.24 11.59 -11.21
N ASN A 140 8.47 12.06 -10.94
CA ASN A 140 8.82 13.13 -10.00
C ASN A 140 8.94 12.76 -8.51
N ILE A 141 9.41 11.55 -8.14
CA ILE A 141 10.04 11.38 -6.81
C ILE A 141 11.40 12.10 -6.84
N TYR A 142 11.43 13.36 -6.43
CA TYR A 142 12.64 13.97 -5.92
C TYR A 142 12.89 13.35 -4.54
N ILE A 143 13.72 12.31 -4.47
CA ILE A 143 14.27 11.86 -3.20
C ILE A 143 15.22 12.97 -2.75
N TYR A 144 14.71 13.93 -1.99
CA TYR A 144 15.57 14.79 -1.18
C TYR A 144 16.17 13.89 -0.10
N THR A 145 17.33 13.28 -0.39
CA THR A 145 18.17 12.69 0.65
C THR A 145 18.40 13.79 1.70
N LEU A 146 18.31 13.45 2.98
CA LEU A 146 18.54 14.31 4.16
C LEU A 146 19.99 14.86 4.26
N SER A 147 20.61 15.24 3.15
CA SER A 147 21.91 15.91 3.08
C SER A 147 21.80 17.42 2.84
N HIS A 148 20.60 17.98 2.62
CA HIS A 148 20.43 19.41 2.31
C HIS A 148 19.21 20.03 3.00
N LEU A 149 19.18 19.99 4.33
CA LEU A 149 18.57 21.12 5.05
C LEU A 149 19.58 22.28 4.97
N PRO A 150 19.21 23.47 4.47
CA PRO A 150 20.06 24.64 4.63
C PRO A 150 20.23 24.96 6.12
N PRO A 151 21.35 25.59 6.51
CA PRO A 151 21.72 25.80 7.92
C PRO A 151 20.69 26.56 8.74
#